data_AF-A0A2N2VSX5-F1
#
_entry.id   AF-A0A2N2VSX5-F1
#
_cell.length_a   1.000
_cell.length_b   1.000
_cell.length_c   1.000
_cell.angle_alpha   90.00
_cell.angle_beta   90.00
_cell.angle_gamma   90.00
#
_symmetry.space_group_name_H-M   'P 1'
#
loop_
_entity.id
_entity.type
_entity.pdbx_description
1 polymer ?
#
loop_
_entity_poly.entity_id
_entity_poly.type
_entity_poly.pdbx_seq_one_letter_code
_entity_poly.pdbx_strand_id
1 'polypeptide(L)'
;MMAKPVEFVLSPVDNQRLANLCGALDENLRQIEAAYDVAISRRGERFTVHGHPVQSMQAADALRHFYEESAGHLSVDAIQLGLVELANRGQAGLPAQGLLTRKPELHGRTPRQVQYLRQIQEHDITFGIGPAGTGKTYLAVASAVDAFERDQVSRIVLTRPAVEAGERLGFLPGDLAQKVDPYLRPLYDALYDLMGFDKVAKLFERQAIEIAPLAYMRGRTLNHAFIILDEAQNTTPEQMKMFLTRIGIGAKAVVTGDVTQIDLQRGMKSGLIEAGRILREVRGIAFTDFLAEDVVRHPLVARIVAAYEKHDMNARGEGGK
;
A
#
# COMPACT_ATOMS: atom_id res chain seq x y z
N MET A 1 -35.20 14.39 -17.05
CA MET A 1 -36.14 13.86 -16.02
C MET A 1 -35.33 13.77 -14.73
N MET A 2 -35.62 14.59 -13.71
CA MET A 2 -34.85 14.52 -12.46
C MET A 2 -35.09 13.16 -11.81
N ALA A 3 -34.01 12.42 -11.54
CA ALA A 3 -34.09 11.13 -10.88
C ALA A 3 -34.73 11.28 -9.49
N LYS A 4 -35.57 10.32 -9.09
CA LYS A 4 -36.14 10.31 -7.74
C LYS A 4 -35.02 10.16 -6.71
N PRO A 5 -35.03 10.94 -5.62
CA PRO A 5 -34.05 10.79 -4.56
C PRO A 5 -34.23 9.46 -3.82
N VAL A 6 -33.14 8.96 -3.26
CA VAL A 6 -33.15 7.77 -2.40
C VAL A 6 -33.37 8.22 -0.96
N GLU A 7 -34.49 7.81 -0.37
CA GLU A 7 -34.83 8.11 1.03
C GLU A 7 -34.73 6.85 1.89
N PHE A 8 -34.11 6.96 3.05
CA PHE A 8 -34.02 5.85 4.00
C PHE A 8 -33.85 6.35 5.45
N VAL A 9 -34.02 5.42 6.38
CA VAL A 9 -33.86 5.66 7.82
C VAL A 9 -32.79 4.71 8.36
N LEU A 10 -31.89 5.24 9.19
CA LEU A 10 -30.89 4.44 9.91
C LEU A 10 -31.51 3.89 11.20
N SER A 11 -31.42 2.58 11.39
CA SER A 11 -32.03 1.85 12.52
C SER A 11 -31.06 0.80 13.06
N PRO A 12 -31.01 0.54 14.39
CA PRO A 12 -31.74 1.26 15.45
C PRO A 12 -31.26 2.70 15.61
N VAL A 13 -32.14 3.62 15.97
CA VAL A 13 -31.79 5.05 16.13
C VAL A 13 -30.91 5.23 17.35
N ASP A 14 -29.72 5.76 17.13
CA ASP A 14 -28.75 6.09 18.18
C ASP A 14 -28.09 7.43 17.83
N ASN A 15 -28.32 8.43 18.67
CA ASN A 15 -27.84 9.80 18.43
C ASN A 15 -26.31 9.90 18.49
N GLN A 16 -25.63 9.07 19.28
CA GLN A 16 -24.17 9.07 19.35
C GLN A 16 -23.59 8.52 18.04
N ARG A 17 -24.17 7.42 17.53
CA ARG A 17 -23.80 6.83 16.24
C ARG A 17 -24.06 7.78 15.08
N LEU A 18 -25.21 8.46 15.09
CA LEU A 18 -25.53 9.49 14.09
C LEU A 18 -24.53 10.65 14.13
N ALA A 19 -24.15 11.12 15.32
CA ALA A 19 -23.14 12.16 15.47
C ALA A 19 -21.76 11.71 14.97
N ASN A 20 -21.35 10.48 15.30
CA ASN A 20 -20.10 9.88 14.83
C ASN A 20 -20.10 9.73 13.30
N LEU A 21 -21.20 9.27 12.70
CA LEU A 21 -21.37 9.16 11.24
C LEU A 21 -21.27 10.53 10.56
N CYS A 22 -21.91 11.57 11.11
CA CYS A 22 -21.86 12.91 10.54
C CYS A 22 -20.46 13.53 10.63
N GLY A 23 -19.75 13.31 11.73
CA GLY A 23 -18.49 14.00 12.02
C GLY A 23 -18.69 15.47 12.37
N ALA A 24 -17.60 16.19 12.62
CA ALA A 24 -17.68 17.62 12.95
C ALA A 24 -18.15 18.42 11.72
N LEU A 25 -19.21 19.22 11.88
CA LEU A 25 -19.78 20.03 10.78
C LEU A 25 -20.06 19.20 9.51
N ASP A 26 -20.61 17.99 9.68
CA ASP A 26 -20.94 17.06 8.60
C ASP A 26 -19.76 16.73 7.66
N GLU A 27 -18.51 16.78 8.17
CA GLU A 27 -17.30 16.52 7.38
C GLU A 27 -17.27 15.12 6.75
N ASN A 28 -17.81 14.12 7.45
CA ASN A 28 -17.87 12.74 6.98
C ASN A 28 -18.90 12.59 5.85
N LEU A 29 -20.07 13.24 5.98
CA LEU A 29 -21.07 13.25 4.91
C LEU A 29 -20.50 13.89 3.64
N ARG A 30 -19.75 14.99 3.78
CA ARG A 30 -19.07 15.64 2.65
C ARG A 30 -18.05 14.73 1.94
N GLN A 31 -17.40 13.80 2.64
CA GLN A 31 -16.54 12.81 1.99
C GLN A 31 -17.35 11.83 1.14
N ILE A 32 -18.48 11.36 1.65
CA ILE A 32 -19.37 10.42 0.95
C ILE A 32 -20.02 11.11 -0.27
N GLU A 33 -20.48 12.35 -0.13
CA GLU A 33 -20.98 13.19 -1.23
C GLU A 33 -19.95 13.30 -2.36
N ALA A 34 -18.70 13.63 -2.00
CA ALA A 34 -17.62 13.79 -2.96
C ALA A 34 -17.22 12.47 -3.65
N ALA A 35 -17.29 11.34 -2.95
CA ALA A 35 -16.91 10.04 -3.49
C ALA A 35 -17.93 9.49 -4.51
N TYR A 36 -19.22 9.74 -4.29
CA TYR A 36 -20.28 9.25 -5.17
C TYR A 36 -20.84 10.31 -6.12
N ASP A 37 -20.40 11.56 -6.02
CA ASP A 37 -20.95 12.70 -6.78
C ASP A 37 -22.46 12.88 -6.53
N VAL A 38 -22.82 12.96 -5.25
CA VAL A 38 -24.22 13.10 -4.77
C VAL A 38 -24.34 14.22 -3.75
N ALA A 39 -25.57 14.69 -3.50
CA ALA A 39 -25.90 15.58 -2.40
C ALA A 39 -26.71 14.82 -1.34
N ILE A 40 -26.32 14.92 -0.08
CA ILE A 40 -26.93 14.26 1.07
C ILE A 40 -27.62 15.32 1.92
N SER A 41 -28.90 15.11 2.21
CA SER A 41 -29.63 15.89 3.21
C SER A 41 -30.12 14.99 4.34
N ARG A 42 -30.15 15.54 5.55
CA ARG A 42 -30.40 14.77 6.77
C ARG A 42 -31.37 15.50 7.69
N ARG A 43 -32.33 14.75 8.24
CA ARG A 43 -33.24 15.21 9.29
C ARG A 43 -33.37 14.09 10.34
N GLY A 44 -32.59 14.21 11.41
CA GLY A 44 -32.53 13.18 12.46
C GLY A 44 -31.94 11.87 11.94
N GLU A 45 -32.69 10.79 12.01
CA GLU A 45 -32.35 9.46 11.51
C GLU A 45 -32.68 9.26 10.03
N ARG A 46 -33.40 10.21 9.41
CA ARG A 46 -33.81 10.16 8.00
C ARG A 46 -32.77 10.85 7.11
N PHE A 47 -32.35 10.13 6.09
CA PHE A 47 -31.41 10.59 5.07
C PHE A 47 -32.08 10.58 3.69
N THR A 48 -31.77 11.59 2.90
CA THR A 48 -32.21 11.73 1.52
C THR A 48 -30.98 12.01 0.65
N VAL A 49 -30.77 11.17 -0.35
CA VAL A 49 -29.64 11.26 -1.29
C VAL A 49 -30.14 11.66 -2.67
N HIS A 50 -29.56 12.72 -3.21
CA HIS A 50 -29.87 13.28 -4.53
C HIS A 50 -28.68 13.09 -5.47
N GLY A 51 -28.92 12.58 -6.67
CA GLY A 51 -27.88 12.36 -7.67
C GLY A 51 -28.31 11.36 -8.72
N HIS A 52 -27.36 10.81 -9.47
CA HIS A 52 -27.64 9.73 -10.41
C HIS A 52 -28.18 8.48 -9.65
N PRO A 53 -29.15 7.71 -10.20
CA PRO A 53 -29.78 6.60 -9.47
C PRO A 53 -28.80 5.58 -8.89
N VAL A 54 -27.76 5.20 -9.67
CA VAL A 54 -26.75 4.21 -9.25
C VAL A 54 -25.88 4.77 -8.12
N GLN A 55 -25.38 6.00 -8.27
CA GLN A 55 -24.53 6.67 -7.28
C GLN A 55 -25.29 6.93 -5.98
N SER A 56 -26.55 7.37 -6.08
CA SER A 56 -27.41 7.61 -4.92
C SER A 56 -27.66 6.32 -4.11
N MET A 57 -27.81 5.18 -4.80
CA MET A 57 -27.96 3.89 -4.13
C MET A 57 -26.65 3.47 -3.43
N GLN A 58 -25.52 3.59 -4.11
CA GLN A 58 -24.20 3.27 -3.52
C GLN A 58 -23.87 4.15 -2.31
N ALA A 59 -24.19 5.45 -2.38
CA ALA A 59 -24.04 6.36 -1.26
C ALA A 59 -24.96 6.01 -0.08
N ALA A 60 -26.20 5.58 -0.35
CA ALA A 60 -27.12 5.10 0.68
C ALA A 60 -26.58 3.83 1.37
N ASP A 61 -26.03 2.89 0.60
CA ASP A 61 -25.40 1.69 1.15
C ASP A 61 -24.14 2.02 1.95
N ALA A 62 -23.33 2.97 1.49
CA ALA A 62 -22.17 3.47 2.23
C ALA A 62 -22.57 4.09 3.58
N LEU A 63 -23.61 4.92 3.60
CA LEU A 63 -24.13 5.53 4.83
C LEU A 63 -24.62 4.47 5.82
N ARG A 64 -25.30 3.41 5.35
CA ARG A 64 -25.70 2.29 6.22
C ARG A 64 -24.48 1.56 6.77
N HIS A 65 -23.50 1.28 5.94
CA HIS A 65 -22.28 0.60 6.35
C HIS A 65 -21.51 1.41 7.42
N PHE A 66 -21.27 2.70 7.19
CA PHE A 66 -20.60 3.53 8.19
C PHE A 66 -21.44 3.72 9.45
N TYR A 67 -22.76 3.74 9.35
CA TYR A 67 -23.60 3.73 10.54
C TYR A 67 -23.37 2.47 11.38
N GLU A 68 -23.20 1.31 10.74
CA GLU A 68 -22.86 0.06 11.45
C GLU A 68 -21.52 0.17 12.20
N GLU A 69 -20.52 0.85 11.62
CA GLU A 69 -19.20 1.02 12.24
C GLU A 69 -19.12 2.19 13.24
N SER A 70 -20.12 3.07 13.27
CA SER A 70 -20.15 4.28 14.09
C SER A 70 -20.32 4.07 15.61
N ALA A 71 -20.19 2.83 16.09
CA ALA A 71 -20.14 2.54 17.53
C ALA A 71 -18.93 3.22 18.20
N GLY A 72 -17.83 3.40 17.45
CA GLY A 72 -16.68 4.22 17.83
C GLY A 72 -16.64 5.55 17.06
N HIS A 73 -15.63 6.38 17.35
CA HIS A 73 -15.38 7.58 16.58
C HIS A 73 -14.98 7.23 15.14
N LEU A 74 -15.71 7.77 14.15
CA LEU A 74 -15.37 7.67 12.74
C LEU A 74 -14.64 8.94 12.31
N SER A 75 -13.32 8.82 12.17
CA SER A 75 -12.51 9.90 11.61
C SER A 75 -12.73 10.03 10.10
N VAL A 76 -12.38 11.20 9.56
CA VAL A 76 -12.38 11.43 8.10
C VAL A 76 -11.55 10.37 7.38
N ASP A 77 -10.39 10.00 7.92
CA ASP A 77 -9.52 8.97 7.35
C ASP A 77 -10.21 7.59 7.30
N ALA A 78 -10.98 7.23 8.34
CA ALA A 78 -11.74 5.99 8.37
C ALA A 78 -12.85 5.97 7.32
N ILE A 79 -13.56 7.09 7.12
CA ILE A 79 -14.58 7.21 6.07
C ILE A 79 -13.96 7.09 4.68
N GLN A 80 -12.89 7.85 4.41
CA GLN A 80 -12.21 7.82 3.11
C GLN A 80 -11.69 6.42 2.79
N LEU A 81 -11.15 5.73 3.80
CA LEU A 81 -10.74 4.35 3.70
C LEU A 81 -11.92 3.43 3.38
N GLY A 82 -12.96 3.43 4.20
CA GLY A 82 -14.11 2.55 3.98
C GLY A 82 -14.79 2.78 2.63
N LEU A 83 -14.74 4.00 2.08
CA LEU A 83 -15.24 4.30 0.73
C LEU A 83 -14.44 3.58 -0.35
N VAL A 84 -13.12 3.49 -0.21
CA VAL A 84 -12.27 2.70 -1.11
C VAL A 84 -12.61 1.22 -1.00
N GLU A 85 -12.83 0.71 0.22
CA GLU A 85 -13.21 -0.70 0.42
C GLU A 85 -14.59 -1.02 -0.15
N LEU A 86 -15.58 -0.14 0.07
CA LEU A 86 -16.92 -0.23 -0.49
C LEU A 86 -16.90 -0.25 -2.03
N ALA A 87 -16.07 0.59 -2.65
CA ALA A 87 -15.91 0.61 -4.11
C ALA A 87 -15.34 -0.71 -4.66
N ASN A 88 -14.58 -1.45 -3.84
CA ASN A 88 -13.98 -2.74 -4.19
C ASN A 88 -14.82 -3.95 -3.72
N ARG A 89 -15.96 -3.75 -3.03
CA ARG A 89 -16.82 -4.83 -2.55
C ARG A 89 -17.37 -5.66 -3.73
N GLY A 90 -17.25 -6.97 -3.62
CA GLY A 90 -17.68 -7.94 -4.64
C GLY A 90 -16.60 -8.33 -5.66
N GLN A 91 -15.45 -7.64 -5.67
CA GLN A 91 -14.29 -8.06 -6.46
C GLN A 91 -13.23 -8.79 -5.63
N ALA A 92 -13.29 -8.65 -4.30
CA ALA A 92 -12.40 -9.36 -3.38
C ALA A 92 -12.74 -10.86 -3.38
N GLY A 93 -11.76 -11.71 -3.68
CA GLY A 93 -11.84 -13.14 -3.43
C GLY A 93 -11.89 -13.46 -1.93
N LEU A 94 -11.69 -14.73 -1.56
CA LEU A 94 -11.57 -15.12 -0.15
C LEU A 94 -10.56 -14.21 0.57
N PRO A 95 -10.91 -13.64 1.75
CA PRO A 95 -10.01 -12.74 2.47
C PRO A 95 -8.71 -13.48 2.82
N ALA A 96 -7.58 -12.81 2.64
CA ALA A 96 -6.31 -13.31 3.15
C ALA A 96 -6.39 -13.45 4.68
N GLN A 97 -5.62 -14.37 5.27
CA GLN A 97 -5.57 -14.48 6.73
C GLN A 97 -5.11 -13.15 7.32
N GLY A 98 -5.76 -12.71 8.41
CA GLY A 98 -5.43 -11.47 9.11
C GLY A 98 -3.96 -11.44 9.55
N LEU A 99 -3.34 -10.26 9.42
CA LEU A 99 -1.94 -10.05 9.76
C LEU A 99 -1.79 -9.66 11.23
N LEU A 100 -0.88 -10.33 11.93
CA LEU A 100 -0.54 -10.07 13.31
C LEU A 100 0.46 -8.91 13.37
N THR A 101 -0.08 -7.70 13.52
CA THR A 101 0.70 -6.46 13.70
C THR A 101 0.09 -5.61 14.80
N ARG A 102 0.68 -4.46 15.17
CA ARG A 102 0.05 -3.49 16.09
C ARG A 102 -1.20 -2.83 15.52
N LYS A 103 -1.45 -3.00 14.22
CA LYS A 103 -2.66 -2.59 13.51
C LYS A 103 -3.47 -3.83 13.16
N PRO A 104 -4.29 -4.36 14.09
CA PRO A 104 -5.08 -5.57 13.85
C PRO A 104 -6.06 -5.45 12.68
N GLU A 105 -6.45 -4.21 12.32
CA GLU A 105 -7.30 -3.87 11.18
C GLU A 105 -6.56 -3.84 9.83
N LEU A 106 -5.24 -4.04 9.81
CA LEU A 106 -4.46 -4.01 8.57
C LEU A 106 -4.78 -5.22 7.69
N HIS A 107 -5.33 -4.94 6.51
CA HIS A 107 -5.69 -5.94 5.51
C HIS A 107 -5.57 -5.34 4.10
N GLY A 108 -5.63 -6.20 3.08
CA GLY A 108 -5.68 -5.76 1.69
C GLY A 108 -7.03 -5.12 1.37
N ARG A 109 -7.01 -3.90 0.83
CA ARG A 109 -8.20 -3.07 0.58
C ARG A 109 -8.72 -3.20 -0.85
N THR A 110 -7.87 -3.65 -1.77
CA THR A 110 -8.23 -3.94 -3.15
C THR A 110 -8.05 -5.43 -3.46
N PRO A 111 -8.73 -5.97 -4.49
CA PRO A 111 -8.58 -7.37 -4.86
C PRO A 111 -7.12 -7.79 -5.11
N ARG A 112 -6.31 -6.92 -5.74
CA ARG A 112 -4.88 -7.20 -5.97
C ARG A 112 -4.06 -7.11 -4.69
N GLN A 113 -4.39 -6.22 -3.76
CA GLN A 113 -3.75 -6.21 -2.43
C GLN A 113 -4.05 -7.48 -1.63
N VAL A 114 -5.29 -7.97 -1.66
CA VAL A 114 -5.67 -9.25 -1.03
C VAL A 114 -4.93 -10.42 -1.69
N GLN A 115 -4.90 -10.46 -3.02
CA GLN A 115 -4.14 -11.46 -3.77
C GLN A 115 -2.64 -11.41 -3.42
N TYR A 116 -2.06 -10.22 -3.33
CA TYR A 116 -0.66 -10.03 -3.00
C TYR A 116 -0.30 -10.57 -1.61
N LEU A 117 -1.10 -10.22 -0.59
CA LEU A 117 -0.91 -10.76 0.76
C LEU A 117 -0.99 -12.28 0.79
N ARG A 118 -1.97 -12.84 0.09
CA ARG A 118 -2.11 -14.29 -0.05
C ARG A 118 -0.90 -14.93 -0.74
N GLN A 119 -0.42 -14.33 -1.83
CA GLN A 119 0.76 -14.82 -2.54
C GLN A 119 2.00 -14.84 -1.64
N ILE A 120 2.21 -13.79 -0.83
CA ILE A 120 3.31 -13.73 0.15
C ILE A 120 3.23 -14.89 1.16
N GLN A 121 2.02 -15.21 1.63
CA GLN A 121 1.81 -16.31 2.57
C GLN A 121 2.07 -17.68 1.91
N GLU A 122 1.60 -17.89 0.68
CA GLU A 122 1.64 -19.18 -0.01
C GLU A 122 2.97 -19.49 -0.74
N HIS A 123 3.78 -18.49 -1.06
CA HIS A 123 4.99 -18.65 -1.89
C HIS A 123 6.27 -18.26 -1.15
N ASP A 124 7.40 -18.81 -1.59
CA ASP A 124 8.72 -18.48 -1.02
C ASP A 124 9.23 -17.16 -1.58
N ILE A 125 8.90 -16.84 -2.83
CA ILE A 125 9.28 -15.59 -3.49
C ILE A 125 8.06 -14.93 -4.10
N THR A 126 7.81 -13.66 -3.77
CA THR A 126 6.71 -12.88 -4.35
C THR A 126 7.21 -11.56 -4.91
N PHE A 127 6.77 -11.22 -6.11
CA PHE A 127 7.01 -9.92 -6.75
C PHE A 127 5.76 -9.06 -6.68
N GLY A 128 5.87 -7.87 -6.10
CA GLY A 128 4.84 -6.84 -6.11
C GLY A 128 5.27 -5.69 -7.02
N ILE A 129 4.70 -5.60 -8.22
CA ILE A 129 5.12 -4.64 -9.24
C ILE A 129 3.99 -3.66 -9.51
N GLY A 130 4.24 -2.36 -9.45
CA GLY A 130 3.27 -1.37 -9.89
C GLY A 130 3.45 0.01 -9.25
N PRO A 131 2.49 0.93 -9.45
CA PRO A 131 2.65 2.34 -9.11
C PRO A 131 2.96 2.62 -7.63
N ALA A 132 3.52 3.79 -7.34
CA ALA A 132 3.63 4.28 -5.96
C ALA A 132 2.24 4.50 -5.33
N GLY A 133 2.09 4.15 -4.04
CA GLY A 133 0.83 4.32 -3.31
C GLY A 133 -0.14 3.14 -3.40
N THR A 134 0.22 2.05 -4.08
CA THR A 134 -0.55 0.79 -4.11
C THR A 134 -0.38 -0.06 -2.84
N GLY A 135 0.47 0.37 -1.91
CA GLY A 135 0.73 -0.32 -0.65
C GLY A 135 1.71 -1.49 -0.73
N LYS A 136 2.26 -1.82 -1.92
CA LYS A 136 3.15 -2.98 -2.13
C LYS A 136 4.24 -3.15 -1.06
N THR A 137 5.05 -2.14 -0.81
CA THR A 137 6.15 -2.21 0.18
C THR A 137 5.61 -2.29 1.60
N TYR A 138 4.59 -1.49 1.93
CA TYR A 138 4.01 -1.46 3.27
C TYR A 138 3.35 -2.80 3.65
N LEU A 139 2.59 -3.40 2.73
CA LEU A 139 1.97 -4.71 2.91
C LEU A 139 3.01 -5.84 2.99
N ALA A 140 4.12 -5.72 2.26
CA ALA A 140 5.24 -6.65 2.38
C ALA A 140 5.87 -6.58 3.79
N VAL A 141 6.12 -5.38 4.31
CA VAL A 141 6.65 -5.19 5.67
C VAL A 141 5.65 -5.71 6.71
N ALA A 142 4.35 -5.45 6.55
CA ALA A 142 3.32 -6.00 7.42
C ALA A 142 3.31 -7.53 7.44
N SER A 143 3.52 -8.16 6.28
CA SER A 143 3.64 -9.62 6.18
C SER A 143 4.93 -10.14 6.82
N ALA A 144 6.03 -9.40 6.73
CA ALA A 144 7.29 -9.74 7.41
C ALA A 144 7.14 -9.71 8.93
N VAL A 145 6.46 -8.69 9.44
CA VAL A 145 6.12 -8.55 10.86
C VAL A 145 5.24 -9.72 11.31
N ASP A 146 4.16 -10.02 10.59
CA ASP A 146 3.29 -11.16 10.90
C ASP A 146 4.07 -12.49 10.96
N ALA A 147 4.90 -12.78 9.96
CA ALA A 147 5.72 -13.99 9.93
C ALA A 147 6.71 -14.06 11.10
N PHE A 148 7.27 -12.92 11.52
CA PHE A 148 8.18 -12.83 12.66
C PHE A 148 7.45 -13.02 13.99
N GLU A 149 6.29 -12.38 14.19
CA GLU A 149 5.50 -12.52 15.42
C GLU A 149 4.91 -13.92 15.59
N ARG A 150 4.75 -14.67 14.49
CA ARG A 150 4.30 -16.08 14.48
C ARG A 150 5.45 -17.08 14.56
N ASP A 151 6.68 -16.63 14.80
CA ASP A 151 7.90 -17.45 14.84
C ASP A 151 8.15 -18.29 13.56
N GLN A 152 7.56 -17.88 12.42
CA GLN A 152 7.80 -18.55 11.12
C GLN A 152 9.17 -18.20 10.57
N VAL A 153 9.65 -17.00 10.89
CA VAL A 153 11.00 -16.52 10.59
C VAL A 153 11.65 -16.01 11.86
N SER A 154 12.97 -16.11 11.92
CA SER A 154 13.79 -15.62 13.04
C SER A 154 14.31 -14.20 12.84
N ARG A 155 14.26 -13.68 11.60
CA ARG A 155 14.85 -12.40 11.21
C ARG A 155 14.05 -11.70 10.10
N ILE A 156 14.08 -10.38 10.09
CA ILE A 156 13.60 -9.54 9.00
C ILE A 156 14.79 -8.80 8.40
N VAL A 157 14.98 -8.88 7.09
CA VAL A 157 16.05 -8.19 6.35
C VAL A 157 15.42 -7.31 5.28
N LEU A 158 15.50 -5.99 5.44
CA LEU A 158 15.01 -5.03 4.45
C LEU A 158 16.20 -4.45 3.69
N THR A 159 16.12 -4.44 2.38
CA THR A 159 17.20 -3.97 1.51
C THR A 159 16.67 -3.13 0.37
N ARG A 160 17.46 -2.13 -0.03
CA ARG A 160 17.18 -1.25 -1.17
C ARG A 160 18.47 -1.10 -2.00
N PRO A 161 18.42 -1.07 -3.34
CA PRO A 161 19.58 -0.73 -4.14
C PRO A 161 19.98 0.72 -3.88
N ALA A 162 21.29 0.99 -3.82
CA ALA A 162 21.79 2.35 -3.77
C ALA A 162 21.71 2.93 -5.19
N VAL A 163 20.93 3.99 -5.37
CA VAL A 163 20.71 4.67 -6.65
C VAL A 163 20.77 6.16 -6.40
N GLU A 164 21.53 6.87 -7.21
CA GLU A 164 21.63 8.33 -7.17
C GLU A 164 20.39 8.93 -7.84
N ALA A 165 19.24 8.89 -7.16
CA ALA A 165 18.04 9.55 -7.64
C ALA A 165 18.19 11.06 -7.45
N GLY A 166 18.54 11.77 -8.53
CA GLY A 166 18.52 13.24 -8.62
C GLY A 166 19.71 13.98 -7.97
N GLU A 167 20.28 13.47 -6.89
CA GLU A 167 21.48 14.01 -6.24
C GLU A 167 22.59 12.96 -6.19
N ARG A 168 23.83 13.32 -6.56
CA ARG A 168 24.95 12.36 -6.49
C ARG A 168 25.21 12.03 -5.02
N LEU A 169 25.28 10.72 -4.68
CA LEU A 169 25.57 10.23 -3.32
C LEU A 169 26.86 10.86 -2.75
N GLY A 170 27.77 11.28 -3.63
CA GLY A 170 28.99 12.01 -3.31
C GLY A 170 28.80 13.33 -2.53
N PHE A 171 27.65 14.00 -2.59
CA PHE A 171 27.45 15.34 -2.00
C PHE A 171 26.83 15.37 -0.59
N LEU A 172 26.25 14.26 -0.12
CA LEU A 172 25.76 14.20 1.26
C LEU A 172 26.95 14.16 2.23
N PRO A 173 27.11 15.10 3.18
CA PRO A 173 28.18 15.05 4.17
C PRO A 173 27.99 13.86 5.12
N GLY A 174 29.07 13.19 5.51
CA GLY A 174 29.03 12.05 6.45
C GLY A 174 29.66 10.77 5.94
N ASP A 175 29.61 9.72 6.77
CA ASP A 175 30.04 8.37 6.41
C ASP A 175 29.07 7.69 5.42
N LEU A 176 29.46 6.55 4.85
CA LEU A 176 28.64 5.84 3.86
C LEU A 176 27.26 5.44 4.41
N ALA A 177 27.14 5.21 5.73
CA ALA A 177 25.86 4.86 6.35
C ALA A 177 24.95 6.09 6.41
N GLN A 178 25.47 7.25 6.83
CA GLN A 178 24.74 8.52 6.89
C GLN A 178 24.22 8.98 5.52
N LYS A 179 24.92 8.62 4.44
CA LYS A 179 24.50 8.95 3.06
C LYS A 179 23.37 8.06 2.54
N VAL A 180 23.26 6.83 3.02
CA VAL A 180 22.26 5.85 2.54
C VAL A 180 21.00 5.84 3.42
N ASP A 181 21.12 6.29 4.67
CA ASP A 181 20.03 6.33 5.65
C ASP A 181 18.75 7.05 5.16
N PRO A 182 18.82 8.19 4.44
CA PRO A 182 17.61 8.84 3.91
C PRO A 182 16.78 7.96 2.97
N TYR A 183 17.42 7.11 2.16
CA TYR A 183 16.75 6.21 1.22
C TYR A 183 16.10 5.01 1.92
N LEU A 184 16.61 4.66 3.10
CA LEU A 184 16.11 3.55 3.91
C LEU A 184 15.03 4.01 4.89
N ARG A 185 14.88 5.32 5.13
CA ARG A 185 13.94 5.91 6.08
C ARG A 185 12.49 5.41 5.95
N PRO A 186 11.90 5.30 4.75
CA PRO A 186 10.53 4.79 4.62
C PRO A 186 10.34 3.38 5.18
N LEU A 187 11.38 2.54 5.15
CA LEU A 187 11.36 1.18 5.71
C LEU A 187 11.38 1.20 7.25
N TYR A 188 12.14 2.12 7.84
CA TYR A 188 12.11 2.35 9.29
C TYR A 188 10.73 2.81 9.76
N ASP A 189 10.16 3.81 9.06
CA ASP A 189 8.86 4.37 9.43
C ASP A 189 7.76 3.30 9.36
N ALA A 190 7.79 2.43 8.35
CA ALA A 190 6.85 1.30 8.25
C ALA A 190 7.00 0.30 9.43
N LEU A 191 8.22 -0.06 9.82
CA LEU A 191 8.44 -0.94 10.98
C LEU A 191 7.96 -0.29 12.28
N TYR A 192 8.26 0.99 12.49
CA TYR A 192 7.81 1.72 13.69
C TYR A 192 6.29 1.78 13.76
N ASP A 193 5.62 1.98 12.64
CA ASP A 193 4.17 2.00 12.57
C ASP A 193 3.54 0.61 12.89
N LEU A 194 4.18 -0.47 12.44
CA LEU A 194 3.65 -1.85 12.56
C LEU A 194 4.04 -2.58 13.86
N MET A 195 5.19 -2.27 14.44
CA MET A 195 5.74 -2.94 15.63
C MET A 195 5.99 -2.00 16.81
N GLY A 196 5.96 -0.68 16.59
CA GLY A 196 6.25 0.34 17.58
C GLY A 196 7.74 0.55 17.83
N PHE A 197 8.11 1.79 18.10
CA PHE A 197 9.48 2.26 18.19
C PHE A 197 10.37 1.44 19.14
N ASP A 198 9.96 1.26 20.40
CA ASP A 198 10.78 0.59 21.42
C ASP A 198 11.05 -0.89 21.09
N LYS A 199 10.10 -1.57 20.45
CA LYS A 199 10.25 -2.97 20.05
C LYS A 199 11.24 -3.08 18.91
N VAL A 200 11.08 -2.23 17.89
CA VAL A 200 11.97 -2.19 16.71
C VAL A 200 13.41 -1.89 17.14
N ALA A 201 13.63 -0.91 18.02
CA ALA A 201 14.97 -0.59 18.54
C ALA A 201 15.65 -1.81 19.19
N LYS A 202 14.95 -2.53 20.07
CA LYS A 202 15.47 -3.76 20.70
C LYS A 202 15.76 -4.88 19.69
N LEU A 203 14.95 -4.99 18.64
CA LEU A 203 15.15 -6.01 17.60
C LEU A 203 16.33 -5.68 16.69
N PHE A 204 16.61 -4.40 16.44
CA PHE A 204 17.84 -3.96 15.78
C PHE A 204 19.09 -4.26 16.61
N GLU A 205 19.07 -3.95 17.91
CA GLU A 205 20.20 -4.26 18.81
C GLU A 205 20.51 -5.76 18.83
N ARG A 206 19.48 -6.61 18.74
CA ARG A 206 19.60 -8.08 18.68
C ARG A 206 19.91 -8.62 17.28
N GLN A 207 20.02 -7.76 16.26
CA GLN A 207 20.19 -8.14 14.85
C GLN A 207 19.06 -9.06 14.33
N ALA A 208 17.88 -9.00 14.96
CA ALA A 208 16.68 -9.69 14.49
C ALA A 208 16.02 -8.93 13.33
N ILE A 209 16.15 -7.60 13.33
CA ILE A 209 15.81 -6.76 12.18
C ILE A 209 17.10 -6.15 11.66
N GLU A 210 17.27 -6.17 10.33
CA GLU A 210 18.37 -5.54 9.63
C GLU A 210 17.82 -4.70 8.48
N ILE A 211 18.28 -3.46 8.34
CA ILE A 211 18.04 -2.63 7.17
C ILE A 211 19.40 -2.26 6.58
N ALA A 212 19.67 -2.68 5.35
CA ALA A 212 20.98 -2.51 4.74
C ALA A 212 20.90 -2.28 3.22
N PRO A 213 21.91 -1.65 2.61
CA PRO A 213 21.99 -1.56 1.15
C PRO A 213 22.14 -2.93 0.49
N LEU A 214 21.65 -3.08 -0.75
CA LEU A 214 21.69 -4.35 -1.51
C LEU A 214 23.09 -4.96 -1.61
N ALA A 215 24.14 -4.13 -1.65
CA ALA A 215 25.52 -4.60 -1.71
C ALA A 215 25.91 -5.50 -0.51
N TYR A 216 25.29 -5.32 0.65
CA TYR A 216 25.56 -6.08 1.87
C TYR A 216 24.99 -7.51 1.81
N MET A 217 24.16 -7.82 0.80
CA MET A 217 23.63 -9.17 0.60
C MET A 217 24.67 -10.11 -0.05
N ARG A 218 25.74 -9.55 -0.63
CA ARG A 218 26.76 -10.33 -1.33
C ARG A 218 27.44 -11.35 -0.39
N GLY A 219 27.53 -12.60 -0.85
CA GLY A 219 28.19 -13.68 -0.10
C GLY A 219 27.40 -14.22 1.09
N ARG A 220 26.16 -13.75 1.32
CA ARG A 220 25.31 -14.23 2.42
C ARG A 220 24.40 -15.36 1.97
N THR A 221 24.00 -16.20 2.91
CA THR A 221 22.86 -17.09 2.75
C THR A 221 21.88 -16.78 3.88
N LEU A 222 20.68 -16.36 3.51
CA LEU A 222 19.68 -15.85 4.44
C LEU A 222 18.69 -16.98 4.73
N ASN A 223 18.97 -17.78 5.76
CA ASN A 223 18.07 -18.83 6.24
C ASN A 223 17.13 -18.29 7.31
N HIS A 224 15.92 -18.86 7.38
CA HIS A 224 14.89 -18.53 8.38
C HIS A 224 14.66 -17.03 8.53
N ALA A 225 14.62 -16.32 7.41
CA ALA A 225 14.50 -14.87 7.36
C ALA A 225 13.41 -14.44 6.37
N PHE A 226 12.72 -13.36 6.71
CA PHE A 226 11.84 -12.66 5.77
C PHE A 226 12.61 -11.49 5.16
N ILE A 227 12.82 -11.53 3.85
CA ILE A 227 13.69 -10.60 3.13
C ILE A 227 12.84 -9.74 2.20
N ILE A 228 13.00 -8.42 2.25
CA ILE A 228 12.32 -7.49 1.33
C ILE A 228 13.36 -6.73 0.54
N LEU A 229 13.30 -6.83 -0.78
CA LEU A 229 14.02 -5.96 -1.70
C LEU A 229 13.07 -4.89 -2.24
N ASP A 230 13.22 -3.67 -1.73
CA ASP A 230 12.44 -2.52 -2.15
C ASP A 230 13.12 -1.73 -3.27
N GLU A 231 12.32 -0.99 -4.05
CA GLU A 231 12.73 -0.30 -5.29
C GLU A 231 13.54 -1.16 -6.26
N ALA A 232 13.11 -2.41 -6.45
CA ALA A 232 13.80 -3.39 -7.25
C ALA A 232 13.97 -2.99 -8.72
N GLN A 233 13.16 -2.04 -9.24
CA GLN A 233 13.33 -1.51 -10.60
C GLN A 233 14.72 -0.91 -10.82
N ASN A 234 15.37 -0.47 -9.74
CA ASN A 234 16.69 0.13 -9.74
C ASN A 234 17.83 -0.88 -9.50
N THR A 235 17.55 -2.17 -9.65
CA THR A 235 18.58 -3.21 -9.70
C THR A 235 19.01 -3.49 -11.13
N THR A 236 20.26 -3.90 -11.31
CA THR A 236 20.71 -4.55 -12.56
C THR A 236 20.33 -6.04 -12.57
N PRO A 237 20.30 -6.69 -13.74
CA PRO A 237 20.20 -8.15 -13.86
C PRO A 237 21.10 -8.93 -12.92
N GLU A 238 22.37 -8.53 -12.83
CA GLU A 238 23.38 -9.18 -12.01
C GLU A 238 23.08 -9.01 -10.52
N GLN A 239 22.61 -7.84 -10.11
CA GLN A 239 22.20 -7.56 -8.73
C GLN A 239 20.94 -8.35 -8.35
N MET A 240 19.95 -8.41 -9.24
CA MET A 240 18.72 -9.20 -9.04
C MET A 240 19.06 -10.70 -8.91
N LYS A 241 19.89 -11.24 -9.81
CA LYS A 241 20.38 -12.62 -9.72
C LYS A 241 21.20 -12.86 -8.45
N MET A 242 22.05 -11.91 -8.07
CA MET A 242 22.82 -11.97 -6.83
C MET A 242 21.88 -12.10 -5.63
N PHE A 243 20.87 -11.22 -5.53
CA PHE A 243 19.86 -11.22 -4.48
C PHE A 243 19.09 -12.53 -4.39
N LEU A 244 18.47 -12.97 -5.50
CA LEU A 244 17.63 -14.16 -5.52
C LEU A 244 18.39 -15.42 -5.11
N THR A 245 19.69 -15.50 -5.41
CA THR A 245 20.53 -16.63 -4.99
C THR A 245 20.98 -16.58 -3.52
N ARG A 246 20.63 -15.54 -2.75
CA ARG A 246 20.91 -15.48 -1.30
C ARG A 246 19.79 -16.08 -0.46
N ILE A 247 18.63 -16.35 -1.05
CA ILE A 247 17.44 -16.87 -0.36
C ILE A 247 17.74 -18.32 0.06
N GLY A 248 17.76 -18.54 1.38
CA GLY A 248 18.10 -19.82 2.00
C GLY A 248 16.87 -20.64 2.39
N ILE A 249 17.12 -21.71 3.14
CA ILE A 249 16.05 -22.60 3.61
C ILE A 249 15.20 -21.88 4.67
N GLY A 250 13.88 -22.07 4.59
CA GLY A 250 12.91 -21.48 5.52
C GLY A 250 12.84 -19.95 5.41
N ALA A 251 13.36 -19.37 4.32
CA ALA A 251 13.28 -17.96 4.06
C ALA A 251 12.10 -17.64 3.14
N LYS A 252 11.53 -16.45 3.32
CA LYS A 252 10.56 -15.85 2.40
C LYS A 252 11.15 -14.56 1.87
N ALA A 253 10.95 -14.29 0.59
CA ALA A 253 11.44 -13.09 -0.06
C ALA A 253 10.32 -12.35 -0.79
N VAL A 254 10.29 -11.04 -0.63
CA VAL A 254 9.38 -10.16 -1.36
C VAL A 254 10.19 -9.11 -2.11
N VAL A 255 9.92 -8.97 -3.40
CA VAL A 255 10.58 -8.00 -4.28
C VAL A 255 9.54 -6.97 -4.70
N THR A 256 9.72 -5.71 -4.33
CA THR A 256 8.81 -4.62 -4.66
C THR A 256 9.45 -3.61 -5.58
N GLY A 257 8.69 -3.09 -6.55
CA GLY A 257 9.20 -2.04 -7.42
C GLY A 257 8.15 -1.43 -8.35
N ASP A 258 8.52 -0.33 -8.99
CA ASP A 258 7.70 0.38 -9.96
C ASP A 258 8.48 0.52 -11.28
N VAL A 259 8.10 -0.24 -12.30
CA VAL A 259 8.78 -0.25 -13.60
C VAL A 259 8.72 1.08 -14.35
N THR A 260 7.86 2.02 -13.90
CA THR A 260 7.78 3.38 -14.46
C THR A 260 8.80 4.34 -13.85
N GLN A 261 9.42 3.98 -12.72
CA GLN A 261 10.34 4.82 -11.94
C GLN A 261 11.77 4.26 -11.94
N ILE A 262 12.33 4.02 -13.14
CA ILE A 262 13.69 3.50 -13.30
C ILE A 262 14.70 4.66 -13.26
N ASP A 263 15.51 4.68 -12.21
CA ASP A 263 16.57 5.66 -11.96
C ASP A 263 17.96 5.14 -12.40
N LEU A 264 18.01 4.02 -13.11
CA LEU A 264 19.26 3.46 -13.65
C LEU A 264 19.87 4.37 -14.72
N GLN A 265 21.20 4.31 -14.87
CA GLN A 265 21.89 5.04 -15.92
C GLN A 265 21.34 4.65 -17.31
N ARG A 266 21.29 5.63 -18.22
CA ARG A 266 20.78 5.41 -19.58
C ARG A 266 21.49 4.25 -20.27
N GLY A 267 20.71 3.32 -20.80
CA GLY A 267 21.19 2.12 -21.50
C GLY A 267 21.34 0.88 -20.61
N MET A 268 21.27 1.02 -19.28
CA MET A 268 21.21 -0.12 -18.38
C MET A 268 19.82 -0.76 -18.38
N LYS A 269 19.77 -2.09 -18.39
CA LYS A 269 18.52 -2.85 -18.23
C LYS A 269 18.17 -2.96 -16.75
N SER A 270 16.87 -2.92 -16.44
CA SER A 270 16.36 -3.21 -15.10
C SER A 270 16.31 -4.72 -14.85
N GLY A 271 16.88 -5.14 -13.73
CA GLY A 271 16.84 -6.51 -13.24
C GLY A 271 15.43 -6.96 -12.86
N LEU A 272 14.57 -6.06 -12.38
CA LEU A 272 13.16 -6.36 -12.11
C LEU A 272 12.39 -6.73 -13.38
N ILE A 273 12.56 -5.95 -14.45
CA ILE A 273 11.89 -6.21 -15.74
C ILE A 273 12.38 -7.54 -16.32
N GLU A 274 13.68 -7.82 -16.26
CA GLU A 274 14.21 -9.06 -16.79
C GLU A 274 13.80 -10.28 -15.95
N ALA A 275 13.88 -10.20 -14.62
CA ALA A 275 13.38 -11.24 -13.73
C ALA A 275 11.89 -11.52 -13.95
N GLY A 276 11.08 -10.48 -14.14
CA GLY A 276 9.66 -10.59 -14.49
C GLY A 276 9.38 -11.23 -15.84
N ARG A 277 10.38 -11.44 -16.70
CA ARG A 277 10.27 -12.24 -17.94
C ARG A 277 10.80 -13.66 -17.74
N ILE A 278 11.96 -13.80 -17.11
CA ILE A 278 12.67 -15.08 -16.96
C ILE A 278 11.97 -15.99 -15.94
N LEU A 279 11.41 -15.43 -14.87
CA LEU A 279 10.96 -16.19 -13.70
C LEU A 279 9.45 -16.49 -13.68
N ARG A 280 8.67 -16.06 -14.68
CA ARG A 280 7.20 -16.21 -14.67
C ARG A 280 6.73 -17.65 -14.55
N GLU A 281 7.49 -18.60 -15.11
CA GLU A 281 7.13 -20.03 -15.14
C GLU A 281 7.81 -20.84 -14.02
N VAL A 282 8.58 -20.18 -13.15
CA VAL A 282 9.28 -20.85 -12.06
C VAL A 282 8.31 -21.13 -10.92
N ARG A 283 8.09 -22.41 -10.61
CA ARG A 283 7.25 -22.84 -9.48
C ARG A 283 7.79 -22.28 -8.15
N GLY A 284 6.88 -21.83 -7.30
CA GLY A 284 7.22 -21.23 -6.00
C GLY A 284 7.47 -19.72 -6.07
N ILE A 285 7.40 -19.11 -7.26
CA ILE A 285 7.48 -17.65 -7.45
C ILE A 285 6.10 -17.13 -7.86
N ALA A 286 5.62 -16.10 -7.17
CA ALA A 286 4.38 -15.42 -7.50
C ALA A 286 4.61 -13.98 -7.95
N PHE A 287 3.73 -13.48 -8.81
CA PHE A 287 3.73 -12.10 -9.29
C PHE A 287 2.35 -11.49 -9.05
N THR A 288 2.34 -10.28 -8.48
CA THR A 288 1.19 -9.38 -8.45
C THR A 288 1.56 -8.08 -9.17
N ASP A 289 0.88 -7.82 -10.28
CA ASP A 289 0.96 -6.57 -11.04
C ASP A 289 -0.15 -5.62 -10.56
N PHE A 290 0.20 -4.63 -9.75
CA PHE A 290 -0.69 -3.56 -9.30
C PHE A 290 -0.93 -2.52 -10.38
N LEU A 291 -2.14 -1.96 -10.39
CA LEU A 291 -2.56 -0.91 -11.31
C LEU A 291 -2.83 0.41 -10.57
N ALA A 292 -3.11 1.47 -11.32
CA ALA A 292 -3.44 2.79 -10.77
C ALA A 292 -4.71 2.77 -9.89
N GLU A 293 -5.67 1.90 -10.20
CA GLU A 293 -6.88 1.69 -9.38
C GLU A 293 -6.60 1.07 -8.00
N ASP A 294 -5.43 0.46 -7.81
CA ASP A 294 -5.02 -0.10 -6.52
C ASP A 294 -4.38 0.95 -5.59
N VAL A 295 -4.27 2.20 -6.06
CA VAL A 295 -3.68 3.31 -5.28
C VAL A 295 -4.68 3.78 -4.23
N VAL A 296 -4.36 3.51 -2.98
CA VAL A 296 -5.16 3.95 -1.83
C VAL A 296 -4.47 5.15 -1.20
N ARG A 297 -4.92 6.35 -1.57
CA ARG A 297 -4.40 7.63 -1.06
C ARG A 297 -5.55 8.47 -0.51
N HIS A 298 -5.18 9.44 0.32
CA HIS A 298 -6.11 10.48 0.75
C HIS A 298 -6.72 11.17 -0.50
N PRO A 299 -8.06 11.37 -0.58
CA PRO A 299 -8.74 11.94 -1.75
C PRO A 299 -8.19 13.28 -2.21
N LEU A 300 -7.76 14.14 -1.28
CA LEU A 300 -7.08 15.39 -1.64
C LEU A 300 -5.80 15.14 -2.47
N VAL A 301 -4.98 14.16 -2.06
CA VAL A 301 -3.75 13.80 -2.79
C VAL A 301 -4.11 13.23 -4.16
N ALA A 302 -5.14 12.39 -4.25
CA ALA A 302 -5.63 11.89 -5.54
C ALA A 302 -6.05 13.04 -6.48
N ARG A 303 -6.79 14.04 -5.98
CA ARG A 303 -7.17 15.24 -6.75
C ARG A 303 -5.96 16.09 -7.17
N ILE A 304 -4.96 16.23 -6.29
CA ILE A 304 -3.71 16.94 -6.62
C ILE A 304 -3.00 16.22 -7.77
N VAL A 305 -2.80 14.90 -7.68
CA VAL A 305 -2.16 14.11 -8.73
C VAL A 305 -2.90 14.24 -10.05
N ALA A 306 -4.23 14.10 -10.05
CA ALA A 306 -5.05 14.25 -11.25
C ALA A 306 -4.95 15.65 -11.89
N ALA A 307 -4.80 16.70 -11.08
CA ALA A 307 -4.61 18.07 -11.58
C ALA A 307 -3.25 18.23 -12.30
N TYR A 308 -2.17 17.66 -11.76
CA TYR A 308 -0.85 17.65 -12.40
C TYR A 308 -0.84 16.81 -13.68
N GLU A 309 -1.42 15.60 -13.65
CA GLU A 309 -1.51 14.74 -14.84
C GLU A 309 -2.27 15.43 -15.99
N LYS A 310 -3.38 16.12 -15.68
CA LYS A 310 -4.13 16.90 -16.67
C LYS A 310 -3.31 18.05 -17.26
N HIS A 311 -2.54 18.74 -16.43
CA HIS A 311 -1.65 19.81 -16.89
C HIS A 311 -0.55 19.25 -17.83
N ASP A 312 0.08 18.15 -17.45
CA ASP A 312 1.13 17.52 -18.25
C ASP A 312 0.62 16.96 -19.58
N MET A 313 -0.59 16.41 -19.59
CA MET A 313 -1.27 15.99 -20.84
C MET A 313 -1.54 17.17 -21.76
N ASN A 314 -2.01 18.31 -21.22
CA ASN A 314 -2.26 19.52 -22.00
C ASN A 314 -0.96 20.11 -22.55
N ALA A 315 0.11 20.15 -21.74
CA ALA A 315 1.42 20.62 -22.17
C ALA A 315 2.03 19.77 -23.31
N ARG A 316 1.81 18.45 -23.29
CA ARG A 316 2.22 17.53 -24.37
C ARG A 316 1.36 17.68 -25.63
N GLY A 317 0.10 18.11 -25.51
CA GLY A 317 -0.79 18.38 -26.63
C GLY A 317 -0.51 19.71 -27.36
N GLU A 318 0.02 20.71 -26.65
CA GLU A 318 0.34 22.03 -27.21
C GLU A 318 1.73 22.09 -27.88
N GLY A 319 2.68 21.22 -27.50
CA GLY A 319 4.01 21.13 -28.11
C GLY A 319 4.10 20.32 -29.41
N GLY A 320 2.96 19.87 -29.95
CA GLY A 320 2.87 19.06 -31.17
C GLY A 320 2.31 19.80 -32.40
N LYS A 321 2.26 21.14 -32.38
CA LYS A 321 1.93 21.96 -33.55
C LYS A 321 3.16 22.63 -34.14
#